data_AF-A0A452YMA4-F1
#
_entry.id   AF-A0A452YMA4-F1
#
_cell.length_a   1.000
_cell.length_b   1.000
_cell.length_c   1.000
_cell.angle_alpha   90.00
_cell.angle_beta   90.00
_cell.angle_gamma   90.00
#
_symmetry.space_group_name_H-M   'P 1'
#
loop_
_entity.id
_entity.type
_entity.pdbx_description
1 polymer ?
#
loop_
_entity_poly.entity_id
_entity_poly.type
_entity_poly.pdbx_seq_one_letter_code
_entity_poly.pdbx_strand_id
1 'polypeptide(L)'
;MVRDYDPTTRYNDLLDRVLRHRDAIISHLNWVCIFLGFHSFGLYIHNDTMSALGRPQDMFSDTAIQLQPIFAQWVQNIHATAPGITAPGATTSTSLTWGGGELVAVGGKVALLPIPLGTADFLVHHIHAFTIHVTVLILLKGVLFARSSRLIPDKANLGFRFPCDGPGRGG
;
A
#
# COMPACT_ATOMS: atom_id res chain seq x y z
N MET A 1 -22.47 10.41 -3.11
CA MET A 1 -21.95 11.80 -2.92
C MET A 1 -22.63 12.81 -3.83
N VAL A 2 -22.66 12.62 -5.16
CA VAL A 2 -23.22 13.64 -6.07
C VAL A 2 -24.75 13.64 -6.06
N ARG A 3 -25.38 12.49 -6.33
CA ARG A 3 -26.85 12.38 -6.51
C ARG A 3 -27.62 12.26 -5.20
N ASP A 4 -27.25 11.29 -4.37
CA ASP A 4 -28.14 10.87 -3.26
C ASP A 4 -27.71 11.38 -1.88
N TYR A 5 -26.58 12.09 -1.79
CA TYR A 5 -26.13 12.64 -0.50
C TYR A 5 -26.91 13.91 -0.16
N ASP A 6 -27.55 13.89 1.00
CA ASP A 6 -28.27 15.03 1.57
C ASP A 6 -27.62 15.48 2.89
N PRO A 7 -27.04 16.70 2.96
CA PRO A 7 -26.42 17.21 4.17
C PRO A 7 -27.40 17.43 5.33
N THR A 8 -28.70 17.59 5.06
CA THR A 8 -29.71 17.84 6.10
C THR A 8 -29.98 16.59 6.95
N THR A 9 -29.84 15.41 6.35
CA THR A 9 -30.06 14.11 7.02
C THR A 9 -28.80 13.56 7.69
N ARG A 10 -27.64 14.19 7.47
CA ARG A 10 -26.31 13.69 7.87
C ARG A 10 -25.54 14.66 8.77
N TYR A 11 -26.25 15.54 9.46
CA TYR A 11 -25.62 16.56 10.30
C TYR A 11 -24.76 15.97 11.42
N ASN A 12 -23.48 16.37 11.46
CA ASN A 12 -22.49 16.02 12.49
C ASN A 12 -22.28 14.50 12.72
N ASP A 13 -22.68 13.66 11.77
CA ASP A 13 -22.37 12.23 11.78
C ASP A 13 -20.92 11.97 11.34
N LEU A 14 -20.55 10.68 11.23
CA LEU A 14 -19.20 10.31 10.79
C LEU A 14 -18.87 10.83 9.38
N LEU A 15 -19.85 10.79 8.46
CA LEU A 15 -19.64 11.20 7.07
C LEU A 15 -19.46 12.72 6.96
N ASP A 16 -20.30 13.51 7.64
CA ASP A 16 -20.16 14.96 7.68
C ASP A 16 -18.82 15.37 8.31
N ARG A 17 -18.42 14.72 9.40
CA ARG A 17 -17.11 14.97 10.03
C ARG A 17 -15.99 14.75 9.03
N VAL A 18 -15.93 13.60 8.36
CA VAL A 18 -14.91 13.28 7.33
C VAL A 18 -14.85 14.34 6.24
N LEU A 19 -16.01 14.80 5.74
CA LEU A 19 -16.05 15.84 4.71
C LEU A 19 -15.49 17.18 5.20
N ARG A 20 -15.71 17.55 6.47
CA ARG A 20 -15.22 18.81 7.05
C ARG A 20 -13.70 18.89 7.18
N HIS A 21 -13.00 17.76 7.29
CA HIS A 21 -11.53 17.71 7.35
C HIS A 21 -10.89 16.99 6.15
N ARG A 22 -11.59 16.91 5.02
CA ARG A 22 -11.11 16.27 3.79
C ARG A 22 -9.77 16.80 3.28
N ASP A 23 -9.49 18.09 3.48
CA ASP A 23 -8.22 18.69 3.08
C ASP A 23 -7.05 18.08 3.88
N ALA A 24 -7.23 17.83 5.18
CA ALA A 24 -6.21 17.20 6.03
C ALA A 24 -6.00 15.73 5.63
N ILE A 25 -7.07 14.98 5.35
CA ILE A 25 -6.96 13.58 4.90
C ILE A 25 -6.14 13.51 3.61
N ILE A 26 -6.48 14.32 2.61
CA ILE A 26 -5.82 14.28 1.31
C ILE A 26 -4.39 14.83 1.38
N SER A 27 -4.10 15.85 2.20
CA SER A 27 -2.73 16.35 2.34
C SER A 27 -1.80 15.35 3.01
N HIS A 28 -2.25 14.67 4.06
CA HIS A 28 -1.46 13.61 4.71
C HIS A 28 -1.25 12.43 3.77
N LEU A 29 -2.30 12.00 3.07
CA LEU A 29 -2.17 10.89 2.12
C LEU A 29 -1.26 11.26 0.93
N ASN A 30 -1.27 12.51 0.47
CA ASN A 30 -0.32 13.01 -0.51
C ASN A 30 1.12 12.95 0.02
N TRP A 31 1.36 13.40 1.25
CA TRP A 31 2.68 13.28 1.89
C TRP A 31 3.14 11.82 2.00
N VAL A 32 2.27 10.90 2.43
CA VAL A 32 2.58 9.46 2.48
C VAL A 32 2.94 8.92 1.11
N CYS A 33 2.21 9.29 0.05
CA CYS A 33 2.52 8.84 -1.31
C CYS A 33 3.90 9.33 -1.79
N ILE A 34 4.24 10.59 -1.51
CA ILE A 34 5.57 11.15 -1.83
C ILE A 34 6.66 10.43 -1.04
N PHE A 35 6.45 10.27 0.26
CA PHE A 35 7.37 9.54 1.14
C PHE A 35 7.61 8.12 0.63
N LEU A 36 6.55 7.36 0.37
CA LEU A 36 6.65 5.99 -0.13
C LEU A 36 7.35 5.96 -1.49
N GLY A 37 7.07 6.88 -2.41
CA GLY A 37 7.75 6.94 -3.71
C GLY A 37 9.28 7.11 -3.57
N PHE A 38 9.73 8.04 -2.73
CA PHE A 38 11.16 8.26 -2.48
C PHE A 38 11.84 7.08 -1.75
N HIS A 39 11.16 6.47 -0.78
CA HIS A 39 11.73 5.43 0.08
C HIS A 39 11.42 3.99 -0.39
N SER A 40 10.87 3.83 -1.60
CA SER A 40 10.71 2.53 -2.26
C SER A 40 11.34 2.56 -3.65
N PHE A 41 10.71 3.22 -4.62
CA PHE A 41 11.21 3.31 -5.98
C PHE A 41 12.56 4.04 -6.06
N GLY A 42 12.78 5.06 -5.22
CA GLY A 42 14.08 5.73 -5.12
C GLY A 42 15.22 4.78 -4.73
N LEU A 43 14.95 3.70 -3.97
CA LEU A 43 15.96 2.71 -3.61
C LEU A 43 16.38 1.84 -4.80
N TYR A 44 15.47 1.59 -5.75
CA TYR A 44 15.82 0.91 -7.01
C TYR A 44 16.74 1.78 -7.87
N ILE A 45 16.44 3.08 -8.00
CA ILE A 45 17.31 4.03 -8.72
C ILE A 45 18.69 4.13 -8.04
N HIS A 46 18.73 4.18 -6.71
CA HIS A 46 19.97 4.13 -5.94
C HIS A 46 20.77 2.87 -6.27
N ASN A 47 20.14 1.69 -6.23
CA ASN A 47 20.79 0.42 -6.54
C ASN A 47 21.33 0.36 -7.97
N ASP A 48 20.55 0.81 -8.96
CA ASP A 48 21.00 0.88 -10.36
C ASP A 48 22.24 1.79 -10.49
N THR A 49 22.22 2.95 -9.82
CA THR A 49 23.33 3.89 -9.83
C THR A 49 24.59 3.31 -9.17
N MET A 50 24.45 2.71 -7.98
CA MET A 50 25.59 2.11 -7.27
C MET A 50 26.17 0.92 -8.03
N SER A 51 25.32 0.08 -8.63
CA SER A 51 25.76 -1.02 -9.48
C SER A 51 26.51 -0.51 -10.70
N ALA A 52 25.99 0.50 -11.41
CA ALA A 52 26.63 1.09 -12.57
C ALA A 52 27.98 1.77 -12.24
N LEU A 53 28.10 2.35 -11.04
CA LEU A 53 29.35 2.93 -10.54
C LEU A 53 30.36 1.87 -10.04
N GLY A 54 30.06 0.57 -10.13
CA GLY A 54 30.93 -0.50 -9.66
C GLY A 54 31.05 -0.57 -8.14
N ARG A 55 30.00 -0.15 -7.42
CA ARG A 55 29.95 -0.09 -5.95
C ARG A 55 28.88 -1.04 -5.36
N PRO A 56 28.97 -2.37 -5.59
CA PRO A 56 27.95 -3.30 -5.12
C PRO A 56 27.82 -3.37 -3.60
N GLN A 57 28.88 -3.05 -2.86
CA GLN A 57 28.87 -2.98 -1.39
C GLN A 57 28.00 -1.84 -0.83
N ASP A 58 27.66 -0.85 -1.66
CA ASP A 58 26.84 0.31 -1.26
C ASP A 58 25.37 0.16 -1.69
N MET A 59 25.00 -1.01 -2.22
CA MET A 59 23.63 -1.34 -2.63
C MET A 59 22.78 -1.81 -1.44
N PHE A 60 21.47 -1.59 -1.54
CA PHE A 60 20.49 -2.25 -0.69
C PHE A 60 20.22 -3.67 -1.22
N SER A 61 20.82 -4.67 -0.57
CA SER A 61 20.71 -6.09 -0.94
C SER A 61 21.02 -7.00 0.25
N ASP A 62 20.75 -8.30 0.11
CA ASP A 62 21.05 -9.27 1.17
C ASP A 62 22.56 -9.47 1.42
N THR A 63 23.42 -9.09 0.47
CA THR A 63 24.89 -9.25 0.58
C THR A 63 25.62 -7.96 0.93
N ALA A 64 24.91 -6.84 1.07
CA ALA A 64 25.48 -5.52 1.34
C ALA A 64 24.67 -4.80 2.45
N ILE A 65 24.05 -3.67 2.15
CA ILE A 65 23.22 -2.95 3.12
C ILE A 65 21.83 -3.61 3.16
N GLN A 66 21.58 -4.40 4.20
CA GLN A 66 20.34 -5.18 4.28
C GLN A 66 19.16 -4.34 4.78
N LEU A 67 18.00 -4.54 4.16
CA LEU A 67 16.71 -4.05 4.65
C LEU A 67 15.76 -5.23 4.82
N GLN A 68 15.91 -5.95 5.92
CA GLN A 68 15.16 -7.19 6.16
C GLN A 68 13.69 -6.91 6.57
N PRO A 69 12.71 -7.66 6.04
CA PRO A 69 11.31 -7.55 6.46
C PRO A 69 11.06 -8.31 7.77
N ILE A 70 11.72 -7.86 8.86
CA ILE A 70 11.75 -8.57 10.15
C ILE A 70 10.36 -8.85 10.74
N PHE A 71 9.39 -7.97 10.51
CA PHE A 71 8.02 -8.18 11.00
C PHE A 71 7.32 -9.33 10.25
N ALA A 72 7.55 -9.43 8.94
CA ALA A 72 6.99 -10.53 8.16
C ALA A 72 7.65 -11.85 8.56
N GLN A 73 8.99 -11.89 8.66
CA GLN A 73 9.73 -13.07 9.13
C GLN A 73 9.28 -13.51 10.53
N TRP A 74 9.07 -12.57 11.44
CA TRP A 74 8.53 -12.85 12.78
C TRP A 74 7.13 -13.48 12.72
N VAL A 75 6.23 -12.97 11.87
CA VAL A 75 4.92 -13.58 11.64
C VAL A 75 5.04 -14.98 11.02
N GLN A 76 5.96 -15.19 10.06
CA GLN A 76 6.22 -16.51 9.49
C GLN A 76 6.62 -17.50 10.60
N ASN A 77 7.53 -17.10 11.49
CA ASN A 77 7.99 -17.94 12.60
C ASN A 77 6.87 -18.29 13.58
N ILE A 78 6.00 -17.35 13.93
CA ILE A 78 4.83 -17.62 14.79
C ILE A 78 3.93 -18.67 14.15
N HIS A 79 3.62 -18.52 12.85
CA HIS A 79 2.73 -19.46 12.16
C HIS A 79 3.37 -20.83 11.93
N ALA A 80 4.68 -20.88 11.66
CA ALA A 80 5.42 -22.12 11.48
C ALA A 80 5.50 -22.94 12.79
N THR A 81 5.66 -22.26 13.93
CA THR A 81 5.80 -22.89 15.26
C THR A 81 4.49 -23.05 16.01
N ALA A 82 3.37 -22.56 15.47
CA ALA A 82 2.07 -22.63 16.13
C ALA A 82 1.59 -24.06 16.49
N PRO A 83 1.72 -25.07 15.61
CA PRO A 83 1.23 -26.43 15.89
C PRO A 83 1.87 -27.02 17.16
N GLY A 84 1.04 -27.51 18.08
CA GLY A 84 1.50 -28.07 19.36
C GLY A 84 1.91 -27.04 20.42
N ILE A 85 2.02 -25.74 20.08
CA ILE A 85 2.34 -24.66 21.03
C ILE A 85 1.11 -23.76 21.23
N THR A 86 0.89 -22.81 20.33
CA THR A 86 -0.24 -21.87 20.39
C THR A 86 -1.51 -22.45 19.74
N ALA A 87 -1.37 -23.52 18.96
CA ALA A 87 -2.46 -24.31 18.40
C ALA A 87 -2.30 -25.80 18.78
N PRO A 88 -2.66 -26.20 20.02
CA PRO A 88 -2.37 -27.56 20.53
C PRO A 88 -3.03 -28.70 19.75
N GLY A 89 -4.19 -28.45 19.15
CA GLY A 89 -4.92 -29.45 18.34
C GLY A 89 -4.52 -29.48 16.86
N ALA A 90 -3.66 -28.57 16.40
CA ALA A 90 -3.22 -28.52 15.02
C ALA A 90 -1.97 -29.37 14.83
N THR A 91 -1.94 -30.15 13.75
CA THR A 91 -0.79 -31.01 13.37
C THR A 91 0.13 -30.36 12.34
N THR A 92 -0.32 -29.31 11.66
CA THR A 92 0.43 -28.57 10.65
C THR A 92 0.19 -27.07 10.79
N SER A 93 1.12 -26.26 10.29
CA SER A 93 0.94 -24.81 10.21
C SER A 93 -0.20 -24.45 9.25
N THR A 94 -0.63 -23.18 9.27
CA THR A 94 -1.71 -22.70 8.39
C THR A 94 -1.35 -22.72 6.90
N SER A 95 -0.05 -22.76 6.58
CA SER A 95 0.48 -22.92 5.23
C SER A 95 1.94 -23.37 5.29
N LEU A 96 2.37 -24.21 4.35
CA LEU A 96 3.78 -24.65 4.24
C LEU A 96 4.71 -23.51 3.80
N THR A 97 4.16 -22.40 3.30
CA THR A 97 4.94 -21.21 2.89
C THR A 97 5.62 -20.50 4.06
N TRP A 98 5.14 -20.70 5.29
CA TRP A 98 5.70 -20.05 6.49
C TRP A 98 7.06 -20.61 6.92
N GLY A 99 7.43 -21.80 6.46
CA GLY A 99 8.60 -22.53 6.96
C GLY A 99 8.23 -23.65 7.94
N GLY A 100 9.24 -24.43 8.34
CA GLY A 100 9.11 -25.54 9.30
C GLY A 100 8.50 -26.84 8.74
N GLY A 101 7.96 -26.83 7.53
CA GLY A 101 7.46 -28.03 6.83
C GLY A 101 8.42 -28.51 5.73
N GLU A 102 8.33 -29.79 5.37
CA GLU A 102 9.07 -30.36 4.24
C GLU A 102 8.52 -29.90 2.89
N LEU A 103 9.38 -29.92 1.86
CA LEU A 103 8.98 -29.67 0.48
C LEU A 103 7.92 -30.68 0.04
N VAL A 104 6.77 -30.18 -0.42
CA VAL A 104 5.73 -31.04 -0.99
C VAL A 104 5.89 -31.05 -2.50
N ALA A 105 6.11 -32.25 -3.07
CA ALA A 105 6.21 -32.47 -4.50
C ALA A 105 5.10 -33.41 -5.01
N VAL A 106 4.53 -33.08 -6.17
CA VAL A 106 3.53 -33.90 -6.87
C VAL A 106 3.95 -34.03 -8.33
N GLY A 107 4.07 -35.26 -8.82
CA GLY A 107 4.48 -35.53 -10.21
C GLY A 107 5.88 -34.98 -10.55
N GLY A 108 6.81 -35.01 -9.59
CA GLY A 108 8.18 -34.51 -9.78
C GLY A 108 8.31 -32.98 -9.81
N LYS A 109 7.23 -32.24 -9.51
CA LYS A 109 7.22 -30.77 -9.43
C LYS A 109 6.94 -30.33 -8.00
N VAL A 110 7.51 -29.20 -7.61
CA VAL A 110 7.23 -28.60 -6.30
C VAL A 110 5.79 -28.08 -6.31
N ALA A 111 4.98 -28.61 -5.39
CA ALA A 111 3.62 -28.13 -5.16
C ALA A 111 3.63 -26.92 -4.23
N LEU A 112 4.36 -27.00 -3.12
CA LEU A 112 4.53 -25.89 -2.17
C LEU A 112 5.87 -26.02 -1.42
N LEU A 113 6.50 -24.88 -1.17
CA LEU A 113 7.73 -24.76 -0.39
C LEU A 113 7.69 -23.51 0.51
N PRO A 114 8.52 -23.43 1.57
CA PRO A 114 8.73 -22.19 2.30
C PRO A 114 9.16 -21.06 1.38
N ILE A 115 8.59 -19.87 1.56
CA ILE A 115 8.95 -18.68 0.79
C ILE A 115 9.77 -17.76 1.71
N PRO A 116 11.10 -17.77 1.59
CA PRO A 116 11.95 -16.87 2.36
C PRO A 116 11.69 -15.43 1.92
N LEU A 117 11.76 -14.50 2.88
CA LEU A 117 11.58 -13.07 2.64
C LEU A 117 12.89 -12.34 2.94
N GLY A 118 13.50 -11.74 1.92
CA GLY A 118 14.75 -10.98 2.03
C GLY A 118 14.58 -9.50 1.73
N THR A 119 15.70 -8.84 1.45
CA THR A 119 15.74 -7.40 1.12
C THR A 119 14.94 -7.09 -0.15
N ALA A 120 15.02 -7.96 -1.17
CA ALA A 120 14.25 -7.78 -2.40
C ALA A 120 12.73 -7.79 -2.13
N ASP A 121 12.26 -8.68 -1.24
CA ASP A 121 10.86 -8.75 -0.84
C ASP A 121 10.44 -7.51 -0.06
N PHE A 122 11.29 -6.99 0.82
CA PHE A 122 11.02 -5.73 1.52
C PHE A 122 10.80 -4.57 0.54
N LEU A 123 11.67 -4.44 -0.47
CA LEU A 123 11.57 -3.37 -1.47
C LEU A 123 10.27 -3.49 -2.29
N VAL A 124 9.95 -4.67 -2.82
CA VAL A 124 8.75 -4.84 -3.66
C VAL A 124 7.45 -4.65 -2.87
N HIS A 125 7.40 -5.07 -1.59
CA HIS A 125 6.23 -4.82 -0.75
C HIS A 125 5.99 -3.32 -0.50
N HIS A 126 7.04 -2.51 -0.40
CA HIS A 126 6.88 -1.06 -0.28
C HIS A 126 6.46 -0.41 -1.62
N ILE A 127 6.83 -0.98 -2.76
CA ILE A 127 6.27 -0.59 -4.07
C ILE A 127 4.76 -0.92 -4.15
N HIS A 128 4.34 -2.10 -3.69
CA HIS A 128 2.93 -2.43 -3.59
C HIS A 128 2.19 -1.44 -2.68
N ALA A 129 2.74 -1.14 -1.50
CA ALA A 129 2.17 -0.14 -0.62
C ALA A 129 2.05 1.24 -1.31
N PHE A 130 3.12 1.71 -1.96
CA PHE A 130 3.13 2.97 -2.70
C PHE A 130 1.99 3.04 -3.74
N THR A 131 1.93 2.06 -4.65
CA THR A 131 0.94 2.02 -5.73
C THR A 131 -0.50 1.91 -5.22
N ILE A 132 -0.74 1.15 -4.15
CA ILE A 132 -2.05 1.10 -3.47
C ILE A 132 -2.41 2.46 -2.89
N HIS A 133 -1.49 3.11 -2.16
CA HIS A 133 -1.76 4.41 -1.54
C HIS A 133 -2.03 5.51 -2.57
N VAL A 134 -1.31 5.52 -3.70
CA VAL A 134 -1.57 6.47 -4.81
C VAL A 134 -2.95 6.21 -5.42
N THR A 135 -3.33 4.95 -5.60
CA THR A 135 -4.66 4.59 -6.09
C THR A 135 -5.75 5.08 -5.13
N VAL A 136 -5.57 4.86 -3.82
CA VAL A 136 -6.47 5.36 -2.78
C VAL A 136 -6.51 6.89 -2.78
N LEU A 137 -5.38 7.58 -2.94
CA LEU A 137 -5.33 9.04 -3.02
C LEU A 137 -6.20 9.58 -4.14
N ILE A 138 -6.09 9.01 -5.34
CA ILE A 138 -6.85 9.44 -6.52
C ILE A 138 -8.35 9.20 -6.30
N LEU A 139 -8.73 7.98 -5.92
CA LEU A 139 -10.13 7.59 -5.76
C LEU A 139 -10.80 8.35 -4.60
N LEU A 140 -10.15 8.42 -3.45
CA LEU A 140 -10.68 9.08 -2.26
C LEU A 140 -10.80 10.59 -2.47
N LYS A 141 -9.81 11.23 -3.11
CA LYS A 141 -9.91 12.65 -3.48
C LYS A 141 -11.09 12.89 -4.42
N GLY A 142 -11.32 11.99 -5.39
CA GLY A 142 -12.49 12.03 -6.27
C GLY A 142 -13.80 12.03 -5.48
N VAL A 143 -13.94 11.14 -4.49
CA VAL A 143 -15.13 11.03 -3.65
C VAL A 143 -15.32 12.27 -2.74
N LEU A 144 -14.28 12.68 -2.01
CA LEU A 144 -14.38 13.75 -1.01
C LEU A 144 -14.58 15.15 -1.62
N PHE A 145 -14.11 15.37 -2.86
CA PHE A 145 -14.21 16.65 -3.57
C PHE A 145 -15.24 16.63 -4.70
N ALA A 146 -16.11 15.62 -4.75
CA ALA A 146 -17.14 15.48 -5.79
C ALA A 146 -18.19 16.61 -5.75
N ARG A 147 -18.60 17.06 -4.55
CA ARG A 147 -19.67 18.05 -4.39
C ARG A 147 -19.19 19.50 -4.45
N SER A 148 -17.98 19.75 -3.98
CA SER A 148 -17.36 21.08 -3.93
C SER A 148 -15.86 20.96 -3.77
N SER A 149 -15.13 21.98 -4.21
CA SER A 149 -13.73 22.21 -3.86
C SER A 149 -13.51 23.69 -3.57
N ARG A 150 -12.32 24.06 -3.10
CA ARG A 150 -11.94 25.48 -2.97
C ARG A 150 -11.98 26.22 -4.32
N LEU A 151 -11.75 25.50 -5.43
CA LEU A 151 -11.74 26.06 -6.79
C LEU A 151 -13.14 26.19 -7.40
N ILE A 152 -14.00 25.19 -7.21
CA ILE A 152 -15.37 25.13 -7.76
C ILE A 152 -16.32 24.80 -6.59
N PRO A 153 -16.92 25.82 -5.94
CA PRO A 153 -17.77 25.62 -4.77
C PRO A 153 -19.07 24.85 -5.08
N ASP A 154 -19.61 24.99 -6.28
CA ASP A 154 -20.91 24.48 -6.74
C ASP A 154 -20.80 23.25 -7.66
N LYS A 155 -19.68 22.52 -7.57
CA LYS A 155 -19.36 21.37 -8.44
C LYS A 155 -20.47 20.31 -8.50
N ALA A 156 -21.23 20.12 -7.43
CA ALA A 156 -22.36 19.20 -7.41
C ALA A 156 -23.38 19.44 -8.54
N ASN A 157 -23.54 20.70 -8.97
CA ASN A 157 -24.49 21.09 -10.02
C ASN A 157 -24.03 20.66 -11.43
N LEU A 158 -22.71 20.51 -11.63
CA LEU A 158 -22.13 20.03 -12.89
C LEU A 158 -22.34 18.51 -13.07
N GLY A 159 -22.76 17.81 -12.02
CA GLY A 159 -23.00 16.37 -12.02
C GLY A 159 -21.74 15.54 -11.80
N PHE A 160 -21.87 14.22 -11.95
CA PHE A 160 -20.76 13.28 -11.69
C PHE A 160 -19.77 13.19 -12.87
N ARG A 161 -20.28 13.33 -14.09
CA ARG A 161 -19.51 13.14 -15.32
C ARG A 161 -19.67 14.36 -16.21
N PHE A 162 -18.69 15.27 -16.11
CA PHE A 162 -18.56 16.46 -16.94
C PHE A 162 -17.06 16.65 -17.26
N PRO A 163 -16.70 17.25 -18.41
CA PRO A 163 -15.31 17.34 -18.82
C PRO A 163 -14.51 18.39 -18.03
N CYS A 164 -15.07 19.59 -17.83
CA CYS A 164 -14.45 20.72 -17.11
C CYS A 164 -15.50 21.82 -16.81
N ASP A 165 -15.07 22.91 -16.18
CA ASP A 165 -15.85 24.14 -15.92
C ASP A 165 -15.27 25.35 -16.71
N GLY A 166 -14.90 25.10 -17.98
CA GLY A 166 -14.31 26.09 -18.88
C GLY A 166 -12.82 26.40 -18.61
N PRO A 167 -12.18 27.29 -19.42
CA PRO A 167 -10.75 27.59 -19.34
C PRO A 167 -10.38 28.64 -18.26
N GLY A 168 -11.36 29.10 -17.48
CA GLY A 168 -11.12 30.09 -16.42
C GLY A 168 -10.28 29.53 -15.28
N ARG A 169 -9.86 30.39 -14.34
CA ARG A 169 -9.13 30.00 -13.12
C ARG A 169 -7.80 29.25 -13.34
N GLY A 170 -7.24 29.32 -14.55
CA GLY A 170 -5.94 28.72 -14.92
C GLY A 170 -6.02 27.31 -15.49
N GLY A 171 -7.22 26.73 -15.64
CA GLY A 171 -7.43 25.38 -16.21
C GLY A 171 -8.55 24.60 -15.54
#